data_AF-H2C2P7-F1
#
_entry.id   AF-H2C2P7-F1
#
_cell.length_a   1.000
_cell.length_b   1.000
_cell.length_c   1.000
_cell.angle_alpha   90.00
_cell.angle_beta   90.00
_cell.angle_gamma   90.00
#
_symmetry.space_group_name_H-M   'P 1'
#
loop_
_entity.id
_entity.type
_entity.pdbx_description
1 polymer ?
#
loop_
_entity_poly.entity_id
_entity_poly.type
_entity_poly.pdbx_seq_one_letter_code
_entity_poly.pdbx_strand_id
1 'polypeptide(L)'
;MIIHNNIFCMNLTFTDILDANLLRVKYREYEGLMRTSKTKELLGTVKDFLHFVERLKSHVSSTVLMRSLEEQERVAKRLITTIRVRYLLLFLYKRVIQNLINRLVSLMRSLLIQLSF
;
A
#
# COMPACT_ATOMS: atom_id res chain seq x y z
N MET A 1 -50.38 6.99 -31.68
CA MET A 1 -49.56 7.46 -30.54
C MET A 1 -48.57 6.36 -30.20
N ILE A 2 -47.37 6.40 -30.78
CA ILE A 2 -46.34 5.37 -30.61
C ILE A 2 -45.23 5.99 -29.75
N ILE A 3 -44.93 5.34 -28.63
CA ILE A 3 -43.93 5.77 -27.64
C ILE A 3 -42.54 5.47 -28.20
N HIS A 4 -41.73 6.50 -28.39
CA HIS A 4 -40.31 6.39 -28.73
C HIS A 4 -39.52 5.90 -27.50
N ASN A 5 -39.35 4.59 -27.36
CA ASN A 5 -38.33 4.04 -26.46
C ASN A 5 -36.97 4.16 -27.13
N ASN A 6 -36.31 5.30 -26.92
CA ASN A 6 -34.89 5.47 -27.22
C ASN A 6 -34.08 4.69 -26.16
N ILE A 7 -33.95 3.38 -26.38
CA ILE A 7 -32.91 2.58 -25.71
C ILE A 7 -31.60 3.00 -26.37
N PHE A 8 -30.86 3.85 -25.65
CA PHE A 8 -29.49 4.24 -25.97
C PHE A 8 -28.62 2.98 -25.90
N CYS A 9 -28.57 2.21 -26.99
CA CYS A 9 -27.68 1.07 -27.11
C CYS A 9 -26.26 1.61 -27.31
N MET A 10 -25.56 1.82 -26.21
CA MET A 10 -24.15 2.20 -26.21
C MET A 10 -23.36 1.08 -26.89
N ASN A 11 -22.81 1.36 -28.07
CA ASN A 11 -21.94 0.45 -28.83
C ASN A 11 -20.67 0.14 -28.00
N LEU A 12 -20.75 -0.88 -27.14
CA LEU A 12 -19.59 -1.46 -26.46
C LEU A 12 -18.74 -2.19 -27.50
N THR A 13 -17.52 -1.71 -27.74
CA THR A 13 -16.60 -2.37 -28.67
C THR A 13 -15.89 -3.54 -27.99
N PHE A 14 -15.50 -4.57 -28.75
CA PHE A 14 -14.76 -5.73 -28.21
C PHE A 14 -13.45 -5.31 -27.51
N THR A 15 -12.82 -4.25 -27.98
CA THR A 15 -11.67 -3.58 -27.36
C THR A 15 -11.99 -3.04 -25.97
N ASP A 16 -13.14 -2.37 -25.79
CA ASP A 16 -13.56 -1.88 -24.47
C ASP A 16 -13.81 -3.02 -23.47
N ILE A 17 -14.36 -4.14 -23.96
CA ILE A 17 -14.60 -5.34 -23.14
C ILE A 17 -13.27 -6.02 -22.76
N LEU A 18 -12.32 -6.08 -23.68
CA LEU A 18 -10.98 -6.64 -23.43
C LEU A 18 -10.21 -5.78 -22.41
N ASP A 19 -10.26 -4.46 -22.54
CA ASP A 19 -9.62 -3.51 -21.62
C ASP A 19 -10.25 -3.56 -20.22
N ALA A 20 -11.58 -3.65 -20.13
CA ALA A 20 -12.27 -3.79 -18.85
C ALA A 20 -11.93 -5.12 -18.14
N ASN A 21 -11.80 -6.21 -18.90
CA ASN A 21 -11.39 -7.51 -18.35
C ASN A 21 -9.94 -7.49 -17.88
N LEU A 22 -9.03 -6.87 -18.65
CA LEU A 22 -7.64 -6.72 -18.25
C LEU A 22 -7.51 -5.91 -16.95
N LEU A 23 -8.28 -4.82 -16.85
CA LEU A 23 -8.35 -3.99 -15.66
C LEU A 23 -8.84 -4.79 -14.45
N ARG A 24 -9.92 -5.55 -14.61
CA ARG A 24 -10.47 -6.40 -13.55
C ARG A 24 -9.47 -7.45 -13.07
N VAL A 25 -8.74 -8.09 -13.98
CA VAL A 25 -7.69 -9.06 -13.63
C VAL A 25 -6.60 -8.37 -12.81
N LYS A 26 -6.12 -7.19 -13.24
CA LYS A 26 -5.10 -6.43 -12.51
C LYS A 26 -5.55 -6.03 -11.11
N TYR A 27 -6.80 -5.61 -10.94
CA TYR A 27 -7.35 -5.33 -9.62
C TYR A 27 -7.40 -6.57 -8.71
N ARG A 28 -7.81 -7.73 -9.24
CA ARG A 28 -7.80 -9.00 -8.49
C ARG A 28 -6.40 -9.45 -8.11
N GLU A 29 -5.42 -9.23 -9.00
CA GLU A 29 -4.01 -9.51 -8.73
C GLU A 29 -3.52 -8.68 -7.53
N TYR A 30 -3.74 -7.37 -7.54
CA TYR A 30 -3.37 -6.51 -6.41
C TYR A 30 -4.11 -6.88 -5.12
N GLU A 31 -5.40 -7.23 -5.20
CA GLU A 31 -6.15 -7.71 -4.04
C GLU A 31 -5.51 -8.97 -3.44
N GLY A 32 -5.18 -9.96 -4.27
CA GLY A 32 -4.53 -11.19 -3.83
C GLY A 32 -3.16 -10.95 -3.22
N LEU A 33 -2.33 -10.11 -3.86
CA LEU A 33 -1.02 -9.72 -3.35
C LEU A 33 -1.13 -9.00 -2.00
N MET A 34 -2.04 -8.03 -1.86
CA MET A 34 -2.20 -7.27 -0.62
C MET A 34 -2.68 -8.14 0.55
N ARG A 35 -3.58 -9.11 0.30
CA ARG A 35 -4.11 -10.01 1.34
C ARG A 35 -3.08 -11.01 1.87
N THR A 36 -2.12 -11.40 1.04
CA THR A 36 -1.14 -12.46 1.36
C THR A 36 0.25 -11.95 1.71
N SER A 37 0.56 -10.69 1.36
CA SER A 37 1.87 -10.08 1.57
C SER A 37 2.22 -9.93 3.05
N LYS A 38 3.46 -10.28 3.40
CA LYS A 38 4.07 -9.81 4.66
C LYS A 38 4.24 -8.30 4.61
N THR A 39 4.30 -7.62 5.76
CA THR A 39 4.39 -6.14 5.81
C THR A 39 5.53 -5.54 4.97
N LYS A 40 6.67 -6.24 4.87
CA LYS A 40 7.81 -5.78 4.05
C LYS A 40 7.48 -5.79 2.55
N GLU A 41 6.84 -6.86 2.09
CA GLU A 41 6.42 -7.06 0.69
C GLU A 41 5.20 -6.20 0.35
N LEU A 42 4.32 -5.97 1.33
CA LEU A 42 3.14 -5.12 1.19
C LEU A 42 3.52 -3.70 0.81
N LEU A 43 4.63 -3.16 1.32
CA LEU A 43 5.11 -1.83 0.94
C LEU A 43 5.42 -1.73 -0.57
N GLY A 44 6.03 -2.78 -1.14
CA GLY A 44 6.28 -2.86 -2.58
C GLY A 44 4.98 -2.93 -3.36
N THR A 45 4.12 -3.89 -2.99
CA THR A 45 2.80 -4.10 -3.62
C THR A 45 1.95 -2.82 -3.64
N VAL A 46 1.91 -2.07 -2.54
CA VAL A 46 1.11 -0.83 -2.45
C VAL A 46 1.70 0.30 -3.29
N LYS A 47 3.02 0.37 -3.44
CA LYS A 47 3.66 1.35 -4.35
C LYS A 47 3.38 1.02 -5.81
N ASP A 48 3.49 -0.25 -6.18
CA ASP A 48 3.21 -0.68 -7.55
C ASP A 48 1.73 -0.44 -7.90
N PHE A 49 0.82 -0.72 -6.96
CA PHE A 49 -0.59 -0.37 -7.09
C PHE A 49 -0.82 1.13 -7.23
N LEU A 50 -0.14 1.96 -6.42
CA LEU A 50 -0.25 3.41 -6.51
C LEU A 50 0.15 3.92 -7.90
N HIS A 51 1.27 3.45 -8.45
CA HIS A 51 1.69 3.78 -9.81
C HIS A 51 0.72 3.28 -10.89
N PHE A 52 0.08 2.14 -10.67
CA PHE A 52 -1.00 1.67 -11.54
C PHE A 52 -2.21 2.62 -11.50
N VAL A 53 -2.67 3.01 -10.32
CA VAL A 53 -3.79 3.95 -10.15
C VAL A 53 -3.49 5.31 -10.77
N GLU A 54 -2.29 5.86 -10.53
CA GLU A 54 -1.86 7.15 -11.11
C GLU A 54 -1.88 7.11 -12.64
N ARG A 55 -1.39 6.02 -13.25
CA ARG A 55 -1.49 5.82 -14.70
C ARG A 55 -2.92 5.66 -15.16
N LEU A 56 -3.77 4.96 -14.43
CA LEU A 56 -5.17 4.80 -14.82
C LEU A 56 -5.91 6.14 -14.82
N LYS A 57 -5.66 7.01 -13.83
CA LYS A 57 -6.25 8.35 -13.77
C LYS A 57 -5.96 9.18 -15.02
N SER A 58 -4.79 9.07 -15.62
CA SER A 58 -4.47 9.84 -16.84
C SER A 58 -5.24 9.41 -18.09
N HIS A 59 -5.95 8.27 -18.03
CA HIS A 59 -6.69 7.70 -19.16
C HIS A 59 -8.22 7.67 -18.94
N VAL A 60 -8.71 8.14 -17.79
CA VAL A 60 -10.14 8.08 -17.43
C VAL A 60 -10.78 9.46 -17.54
N SER A 61 -11.86 9.54 -18.34
CA SER A 61 -12.65 10.77 -18.49
C SER A 61 -13.88 10.84 -17.56
N SER A 62 -14.29 9.70 -16.98
CA SER A 62 -15.46 9.63 -16.10
C SER A 62 -15.16 10.20 -14.70
N THR A 63 -15.98 11.15 -14.26
CA THR A 63 -15.84 11.81 -12.95
C THR A 63 -16.05 10.85 -11.78
N VAL A 64 -16.96 9.89 -11.91
CA VAL A 64 -17.23 8.89 -10.87
C VAL A 64 -16.05 7.94 -10.70
N LEU A 65 -15.50 7.45 -11.82
CA LEU A 65 -14.32 6.60 -11.81
C LEU A 65 -13.09 7.37 -11.28
N MET A 66 -12.90 8.61 -11.72
CA MET A 66 -11.82 9.47 -11.22
C MET A 66 -11.86 9.62 -9.70
N ARG A 67 -13.02 9.94 -9.11
CA ARG A 67 -13.17 10.04 -7.65
C ARG A 67 -12.83 8.72 -6.93
N SER A 68 -13.23 7.59 -7.49
CA SER A 68 -12.88 6.28 -6.93
C SER A 68 -11.36 6.06 -6.94
N LEU A 69 -10.68 6.43 -8.02
CA LEU A 69 -9.23 6.32 -8.14
C LEU A 69 -8.50 7.26 -7.17
N GLU A 70 -9.01 8.47 -6.97
CA GLU A 70 -8.45 9.43 -6.00
C GLU A 70 -8.54 8.91 -4.56
N GLU A 71 -9.66 8.29 -4.18
CA GLU A 71 -9.78 7.68 -2.85
C GLU A 71 -8.85 6.47 -2.70
N GLN A 72 -8.70 5.63 -3.74
CA GLN A 72 -7.72 4.54 -3.74
C GLN A 72 -6.29 5.06 -3.58
N GLU A 73 -5.93 6.11 -4.31
CA GLU A 73 -4.63 6.79 -4.21
C GLU A 73 -4.37 7.32 -2.80
N ARG A 74 -5.36 7.99 -2.21
CA ARG A 74 -5.30 8.54 -0.85
C ARG A 74 -5.08 7.44 0.19
N VAL A 75 -5.81 6.33 0.08
CA VAL A 75 -5.66 5.17 0.98
C VAL A 75 -4.28 4.53 0.81
N ALA A 76 -3.81 4.33 -0.42
CA ALA A 76 -2.49 3.76 -0.68
C ALA A 76 -1.35 4.62 -0.10
N LYS A 77 -1.40 5.95 -0.29
CA LYS A 77 -0.44 6.90 0.29
C LYS A 77 -0.42 6.86 1.82
N ARG A 78 -1.59 6.76 2.45
CA ARG A 78 -1.71 6.57 3.91
C ARG A 78 -1.08 5.26 4.34
N LEU A 79 -1.38 4.16 3.65
CA LEU A 79 -0.85 2.84 3.97
C LEU A 79 0.69 2.80 3.89
N ILE A 80 1.28 3.39 2.84
CA ILE A 80 2.74 3.55 2.71
C ILE A 80 3.32 4.29 3.92
N THR A 81 2.70 5.41 4.29
CA THR A 81 3.13 6.21 5.44
C THR A 81 3.06 5.40 6.74
N THR A 82 1.95 4.70 6.98
CA THR A 82 1.77 3.86 8.17
C THR A 82 2.84 2.76 8.26
N ILE A 83 3.15 2.08 7.15
CA ILE A 83 4.20 1.05 7.12
C ILE A 83 5.57 1.66 7.42
N ARG A 84 5.89 2.82 6.84
CA ARG A 84 7.17 3.53 7.13
C ARG A 84 7.28 3.93 8.59
N VAL A 85 6.22 4.48 9.17
CA VAL A 85 6.18 4.87 10.60
C VAL A 85 6.37 3.64 11.49
N ARG A 86 5.73 2.51 11.18
CA ARG A 86 5.96 1.25 11.91
C ARG A 86 7.45 0.88 11.94
N TYR A 87 8.13 0.94 10.80
CA TYR A 87 9.57 0.62 10.75
C TYR A 87 10.44 1.63 11.50
N LEU A 88 10.08 2.92 11.46
CA LEU A 88 10.75 3.94 12.26
C LEU A 88 10.61 3.67 13.76
N LEU A 89 9.40 3.34 14.23
CA LEU A 89 9.16 3.00 15.63
C LEU A 89 9.94 1.75 16.06
N LEU A 90 9.96 0.70 15.24
CA LEU A 90 10.75 -0.51 15.51
C LEU A 90 12.26 -0.20 15.59
N PHE A 91 12.75 0.68 14.73
CA PHE A 91 14.14 1.12 14.76
C PHE A 91 14.47 1.86 16.07
N LEU A 92 13.62 2.81 16.47
CA LEU A 92 13.79 3.53 17.74
C LEU A 92 13.75 2.58 18.94
N TYR A 93 12.79 1.66 18.96
CA TYR A 93 12.67 0.64 20.00
C TYR A 93 13.95 -0.18 20.13
N LYS A 94 14.47 -0.72 19.01
CA LYS A 94 15.70 -1.50 18.99
C LYS A 94 16.90 -0.70 19.55
N ARG A 95 16.97 0.59 19.22
CA ARG A 95 18.02 1.48 19.73
C ARG A 95 17.95 1.67 21.24
N VAL A 96 16.75 1.85 21.79
CA VAL A 96 16.54 1.97 23.25
C VAL A 96 16.99 0.70 23.96
N ILE A 97 16.56 -0.47 23.48
CA ILE A 97 16.94 -1.76 24.07
C ILE A 97 18.45 -1.95 24.05
N GLN A 98 19.12 -1.66 22.92
CA GLN A 98 20.58 -1.80 22.83
C GLN A 98 21.31 -0.89 23.81
N ASN A 99 20.84 0.35 23.99
CA ASN A 99 21.42 1.28 24.95
C ASN A 99 21.30 0.76 26.39
N LEU A 100 20.14 0.20 26.76
CA LEU A 100 19.92 -0.39 28.07
C LEU A 100 20.83 -1.60 28.31
N ILE A 101 20.94 -2.49 27.32
CA ILE A 101 21.85 -3.65 27.37
C ILE A 101 23.29 -3.19 27.57
N ASN A 102 23.76 -2.22 26.78
CA ASN A 102 25.12 -1.70 26.88
C ASN A 102 25.38 -1.08 28.27
N ARG A 103 24.39 -0.35 28.81
CA ARG A 103 24.49 0.22 30.15
C ARG A 103 24.59 -0.86 31.21
N LEU A 104 23.76 -1.90 31.13
CA LEU A 104 23.78 -3.02 32.08
C LEU A 104 25.12 -3.76 32.04
N VAL A 105 25.61 -4.07 30.84
CA VAL A 105 26.94 -4.70 30.65
C VAL A 105 28.05 -3.84 31.24
N SER A 106 27.99 -2.51 31.06
CA SER A 106 28.96 -1.60 31.66
C SER A 106 28.94 -1.64 33.19
N LEU A 107 27.76 -1.69 33.80
CA LEU A 107 27.61 -1.79 35.25
C LEU A 107 28.15 -3.12 35.79
N MET A 108 27.84 -4.23 35.11
CA MET A 108 28.38 -5.56 35.46
C MET A 108 29.90 -5.58 35.42
N ARG A 109 30.51 -5.03 34.35
CA ARG A 109 31.97 -4.94 34.23
C ARG A 109 32.59 -4.10 35.35
N SER A 110 31.98 -2.96 35.69
CA SER A 110 32.45 -2.11 36.79
C SER A 110 32.45 -2.86 38.12
N LEU A 111 31.40 -3.64 38.40
CA LEU A 111 31.31 -4.44 39.62
C LEU A 111 32.38 -5.53 39.66
N LEU A 112 32.57 -6.25 38.54
CA LEU A 112 33.58 -7.31 38.45
C LEU A 112 35.00 -6.78 38.69
N ILE A 113 35.32 -5.59 38.17
CA ILE A 113 36.62 -4.95 38.42
C ILE A 113 36.79 -4.67 39.92
N GLN A 114 35.77 -4.12 40.59
CA GLN A 114 35.82 -3.83 42.02
C GLN A 114 35.98 -5.08 42.88
N LEU A 115 35.41 -6.22 42.48
CA LEU A 115 35.53 -7.49 43.20
C LEU A 115 36.88 -8.20 42.96
N SER A 116 37.65 -7.77 41.96
CA SER A 116 38.96 -8.34 41.63
C SER A 116 40.14 -7.65 42.33
N PHE A 117 39.86 -6.60 43.10
CA PHE A 117 40.78 -5.91 44.01
C PHE A 117 40.40 -6.23 45.46
#